data_AF-A0A3S5FCU1-F1
#
_entry.id   AF-A0A3S5FCU1-F1
#
_cell.length_a   1.000
_cell.length_b   1.000
_cell.length_c   1.000
_cell.angle_alpha   90.00
_cell.angle_beta   90.00
_cell.angle_gamma   90.00
#
_symmetry.space_group_name_H-M   'P 1'
#
loop_
_entity.id
_entity.type
_entity.pdbx_description
1 polymer ?
#
loop_
_entity_poly.entity_id
_entity_poly.type
_entity_poly.pdbx_seq_one_letter_code
_entity_poly.pdbx_strand_id
1 'polypeptide(L)'
;MSGDVTGLNHLLKSPFSIHPKTGMVCVPFDPARFDDFDPAAVPTLDQLIHELNELNNPSDKKDLSSAHLLPYKHTSLRQAIELFEAFTETVSKDTTVNSNKVCRKTLFTESNESSLSSVQF
;
A
#
# COMPACT_ATOMS: atom_id res chain seq x y z
N MET A 1 -4.26 -13.05 -27.51
CA MET A 1 -4.36 -13.14 -26.05
C MET A 1 -4.59 -11.74 -25.51
N SER A 2 -5.82 -11.25 -25.66
CA SER A 2 -6.19 -9.88 -25.31
C SER A 2 -6.89 -9.94 -23.95
N GLY A 3 -6.10 -9.91 -22.88
CA GLY A 3 -6.62 -9.79 -21.52
C GLY A 3 -6.92 -8.33 -21.25
N ASP A 4 -8.19 -8.01 -21.07
CA ASP A 4 -8.74 -6.66 -21.07
C ASP A 4 -8.08 -5.71 -20.05
N VAL A 5 -7.56 -4.59 -20.55
CA VAL A 5 -7.41 -3.32 -19.79
C VAL A 5 -8.54 -2.33 -20.17
N THR A 6 -9.43 -2.75 -21.08
CA THR A 6 -10.36 -1.86 -21.79
C THR A 6 -11.70 -1.66 -21.07
N GLY A 7 -12.06 -2.50 -20.10
CA GLY A 7 -13.29 -2.37 -19.32
C GLY A 7 -13.11 -1.58 -18.02
N LEU A 8 -14.03 -0.65 -17.75
CA LEU A 8 -14.00 0.15 -16.53
C LEU A 8 -14.37 -0.64 -15.24
N ASN A 9 -14.88 -1.87 -15.39
CA ASN A 9 -15.36 -2.72 -14.30
C ASN A 9 -14.40 -3.89 -13.96
N HIS A 10 -13.17 -3.89 -14.49
CA HIS A 10 -12.21 -4.93 -14.14
C HIS A 10 -11.74 -4.75 -12.69
N LEU A 11 -11.82 -5.83 -11.92
CA LEU A 11 -11.31 -5.88 -10.57
C LEU A 11 -9.86 -6.34 -10.60
N LEU A 12 -8.95 -5.46 -10.20
CA LEU A 12 -7.56 -5.78 -10.01
C LEU A 12 -7.25 -5.98 -8.52
N LYS A 13 -6.20 -6.74 -8.26
CA LYS A 13 -5.69 -6.95 -6.91
C LYS A 13 -5.13 -5.64 -6.34
N SER A 14 -5.42 -5.37 -5.07
CA SER A 14 -4.85 -4.23 -4.35
C SER A 14 -3.36 -4.44 -4.03
N PRO A 15 -2.51 -3.40 -4.07
CA PRO A 15 -1.13 -3.50 -3.61
C PRO A 15 -1.06 -3.98 -2.15
N PHE A 16 0.04 -4.66 -1.80
CA PHE A 16 0.30 -5.28 -0.49
C PHE A 16 -0.68 -6.37 -0.05
N SER A 17 -1.62 -6.77 -0.91
CA SER A 17 -2.51 -7.89 -0.63
C SER A 17 -1.75 -9.21 -0.60
N ILE A 18 -2.09 -10.09 0.35
CA ILE A 18 -1.47 -11.42 0.47
C ILE A 18 -1.96 -12.34 -0.65
N HIS A 19 -1.07 -13.15 -1.22
CA HIS A 19 -1.44 -14.17 -2.18
C HIS A 19 -1.89 -15.47 -1.46
N PRO A 20 -3.14 -15.94 -1.64
CA PRO A 20 -3.71 -16.97 -0.78
C PRO A 20 -2.99 -18.32 -0.86
N LYS A 21 -2.41 -18.64 -2.02
CA LYS A 21 -1.71 -19.92 -2.24
C LYS A 21 -0.27 -19.92 -1.73
N THR A 22 0.42 -18.78 -1.81
CA THR A 22 1.87 -18.70 -1.51
C THR A 22 2.16 -17.98 -0.20
N GLY A 23 1.18 -17.29 0.39
CA GLY A 23 1.39 -16.47 1.58
C GLY A 23 2.28 -15.24 1.35
N MET A 24 2.75 -15.01 0.12
CA MET A 24 3.62 -13.89 -0.22
C MET A 24 2.85 -12.58 -0.29
N VAL A 25 3.50 -11.48 0.12
CA VAL A 25 2.96 -10.13 0.01
C VAL A 25 3.09 -9.63 -1.43
N CYS A 26 2.05 -9.05 -2.02
CA CYS A 26 2.16 -8.41 -3.34
C CYS A 26 2.84 -7.03 -3.20
N VAL A 27 4.17 -6.99 -3.34
CA VAL A 27 4.97 -5.76 -3.19
C VAL A 27 5.10 -4.99 -4.51
N PRO A 28 5.15 -3.65 -4.48
CA PRO A 28 5.55 -2.84 -5.62
C PRO A 28 7.05 -3.06 -5.92
N PHE A 29 7.42 -2.87 -7.18
CA PHE A 29 8.79 -3.00 -7.66
C PHE A 29 9.11 -1.88 -8.65
N ASP A 30 10.39 -1.60 -8.82
CA ASP A 30 10.87 -0.62 -9.79
C ASP A 30 10.98 -1.26 -11.18
N PRO A 31 10.21 -0.80 -12.19
CA PRO A 31 10.29 -1.34 -13.54
C PRO A 31 11.66 -1.11 -14.20
N ALA A 32 12.42 -0.07 -13.81
CA ALA A 32 13.74 0.19 -14.37
C ALA A 32 14.80 -0.80 -13.88
N ARG A 33 14.54 -1.46 -12.76
CA ARG A 33 15.43 -2.45 -12.12
C ARG A 33 14.79 -3.83 -12.05
N PHE A 34 13.93 -4.14 -13.02
CA PHE A 34 13.21 -5.41 -13.07
C PHE A 34 14.16 -6.62 -13.13
N ASP A 35 15.29 -6.50 -13.84
CA ASP A 35 16.28 -7.57 -13.93
C ASP A 35 16.94 -7.92 -12.57
N ASP A 36 16.96 -6.97 -11.63
CA ASP A 36 17.47 -7.18 -10.27
C ASP A 36 16.39 -7.75 -9.32
N PHE A 37 15.11 -7.72 -9.72
CA PHE A 37 14.00 -8.09 -8.85
C PHE A 37 13.81 -9.61 -8.82
N ASP A 38 13.99 -10.21 -7.63
CA ASP A 38 13.71 -11.63 -7.40
C ASP A 38 12.30 -11.83 -6.79
N PRO A 39 11.35 -12.42 -7.52
CA PRO A 39 10.02 -12.72 -7.01
C PRO A 39 10.00 -13.72 -5.85
N ALA A 40 11.04 -14.55 -5.71
CA ALA A 40 11.15 -15.55 -4.64
C ALA A 40 11.68 -14.94 -3.32
N ALA A 41 12.33 -13.77 -3.39
CA ALA A 41 12.85 -13.07 -2.22
C ALA A 41 11.80 -12.20 -1.50
N VAL A 42 10.58 -12.13 -2.04
CA VAL A 42 9.48 -11.35 -1.47
C VAL A 42 9.03 -11.95 -0.14
N PRO A 43 8.83 -11.13 0.92
CA PRO A 43 8.49 -11.65 2.24
C PRO A 43 7.12 -12.34 2.24
N THR A 44 7.04 -13.42 3.01
CA THR A 44 5.79 -14.10 3.33
C THR A 44 5.14 -13.50 4.58
N LEU A 45 3.82 -13.63 4.69
CA LEU A 45 3.08 -13.17 5.87
C LEU A 45 3.62 -13.79 7.16
N ASP A 46 3.93 -15.09 7.15
CA ASP A 46 4.42 -15.80 8.33
C ASP A 46 5.79 -15.29 8.78
N GLN A 47 6.69 -14.97 7.84
CA GLN A 47 7.98 -14.35 8.15
C GLN A 47 7.80 -12.99 8.82
N LEU A 48 6.91 -12.13 8.29
CA LEU A 48 6.65 -10.81 8.87
C LEU A 48 6.06 -10.89 10.28
N ILE A 49 5.17 -11.86 10.53
CA ILE A 49 4.63 -12.09 11.87
C ILE A 49 5.74 -12.51 12.83
N HIS A 50 6.64 -13.41 12.40
CA HIS A 50 7.79 -13.81 13.20
C HIS A 50 8.71 -12.64 13.52
N GLU A 51 9.09 -11.84 12.52
CA GLU A 51 9.93 -10.64 12.70
C GLU A 51 9.30 -9.66 13.71
N LEU A 52 7.99 -9.43 13.65
CA LEU A 52 7.28 -8.55 14.59
C LEU A 52 7.23 -9.10 16.01
N ASN A 53 7.09 -10.42 16.17
CA ASN A 53 7.11 -11.05 17.48
C ASN A 53 8.50 -10.95 18.12
N GLU A 54 9.57 -11.16 17.34
CA GLU A 54 10.94 -11.01 17.81
C GLU A 54 11.23 -9.58 18.29
N LEU A 55 10.70 -8.56 17.60
CA LEU A 55 10.84 -7.15 18.00
C LEU A 55 10.07 -6.81 19.29
N ASN A 56 8.99 -7.54 19.59
CA ASN A 56 8.17 -7.32 20.77
C ASN A 56 8.63 -8.12 22.00
N ASN A 57 9.67 -8.95 21.87
CA ASN A 57 10.17 -9.75 22.99
C ASN A 57 10.65 -8.84 24.14
N PRO A 58 10.09 -8.97 25.35
CA PRO A 58 10.29 -8.02 26.45
C PRO A 58 11.68 -8.07 27.10
N SER A 59 12.57 -8.94 26.62
CA SER A 59 13.92 -9.20 27.15
C SER A 59 14.90 -8.04 26.89
N ASP A 60 14.70 -7.28 25.80
CA ASP A 60 15.60 -6.22 25.33
C ASP A 60 14.99 -4.83 25.49
N LYS A 61 14.38 -4.56 26.67
CA LYS A 61 13.97 -3.21 27.05
C LYS A 61 15.18 -2.39 27.51
N LYS A 62 16.13 -2.14 26.61
CA LYS A 62 17.11 -1.05 26.77
C LYS A 62 16.67 0.13 25.92
N ASP A 63 16.14 1.14 26.61
CA ASP A 63 16.28 2.56 26.28
C ASP A 63 15.80 3.03 24.90
N LEU A 64 14.54 2.81 24.52
CA LEU A 64 13.93 3.60 23.44
C LEU A 64 12.48 3.99 23.78
N SER A 65 12.35 5.19 24.32
CA SER A 65 11.12 5.98 24.38
C SER A 65 10.61 6.33 22.97
N SER A 66 10.21 5.35 22.17
CA SER A 66 9.81 5.55 20.77
C SER A 66 8.46 4.89 20.46
N ALA A 67 7.40 5.38 21.11
CA ALA A 67 6.01 5.17 20.67
C ALA A 67 5.71 5.72 19.25
N HIS A 68 6.74 5.96 18.42
CA HIS A 68 6.70 6.65 17.14
C HIS A 68 7.49 5.92 16.02
N LEU A 69 8.21 4.82 16.28
CA LEU A 69 8.71 3.99 15.17
C LEU A 69 7.65 2.96 14.80
N LEU A 70 7.14 3.08 13.57
CA LEU A 70 6.17 2.17 13.00
C LEU A 70 6.82 0.77 12.89
N PRO A 71 6.22 -0.30 13.46
CA PRO A 71 6.87 -1.61 13.56
C PRO A 71 7.34 -2.19 12.21
N TYR A 72 6.64 -1.89 11.12
CA TYR A 72 7.02 -2.33 9.77
C TYR A 72 8.39 -1.80 9.31
N LYS A 73 8.91 -0.71 9.90
CA LYS A 73 10.23 -0.17 9.54
C LYS A 73 11.38 -1.07 9.96
N HIS A 74 11.10 -2.05 10.83
CA HIS A 74 12.06 -3.04 11.29
C HIS A 74 11.81 -4.42 10.68
N THR A 75 10.94 -4.53 9.68
CA THR A 75 10.66 -5.79 8.98
C THR A 75 11.19 -5.77 7.55
N SER A 76 11.24 -6.94 6.93
CA SER A 76 11.57 -7.13 5.50
C SER A 76 10.56 -6.47 4.55
N LEU A 77 9.43 -5.95 5.05
CA LEU A 77 8.46 -5.20 4.26
C LEU A 77 8.87 -3.73 4.03
N ARG A 78 9.82 -3.21 4.82
CA ARG A 78 10.23 -1.81 4.80
C ARG A 78 10.58 -1.31 3.40
N GLN A 79 11.43 -2.03 2.67
CA GLN A 79 11.92 -1.58 1.36
C GLN A 79 10.77 -1.39 0.36
N ALA A 80 9.79 -2.30 0.39
CA ALA A 80 8.62 -2.23 -0.46
C ALA A 80 7.71 -1.02 -0.13
N ILE A 81 7.60 -0.67 1.15
CA ILE A 81 6.83 0.50 1.58
C ILE A 81 7.53 1.80 1.17
N GLU A 82 8.85 1.89 1.37
CA GLU A 82 9.63 3.08 0.96
C GLU A 82 9.55 3.33 -0.55
N LEU A 83 9.56 2.27 -1.37
CA LEU A 83 9.34 2.37 -2.82
C LEU A 83 7.95 2.93 -3.15
N PHE A 84 6.92 2.48 -2.42
CA PHE A 84 5.56 2.97 -2.62
C PHE A 84 5.36 4.41 -2.15
N GLU A 85 5.96 4.78 -1.01
CA GLU A 85 5.96 6.15 -0.50
C GLU A 85 6.55 7.11 -1.55
N ALA A 86 7.72 6.78 -2.12
CA ALA A 86 8.33 7.56 -3.20
C ALA A 86 7.41 7.69 -4.44
N PHE A 87 6.69 6.64 -4.80
CA PHE A 87 5.68 6.69 -5.88
C PHE A 87 4.53 7.65 -5.53
N THR A 88 3.94 7.53 -4.34
CA THR A 88 2.81 8.38 -3.92
C THR A 88 3.19 9.87 -3.81
N GLU A 89 4.42 10.17 -3.39
CA GLU A 89 4.94 11.53 -3.40
C GLU A 89 5.01 12.12 -4.82
N THR A 90 5.43 11.31 -5.79
CA THR A 90 5.53 11.72 -7.20
C THR A 90 4.15 12.05 -7.75
N VAL A 91 3.17 11.16 -7.54
CA VAL A 91 1.77 11.37 -7.97
C VAL A 91 1.16 12.64 -7.34
N SER A 92 1.49 12.90 -6.07
CA SER A 92 0.99 14.09 -5.35
C SER A 92 1.59 15.40 -5.89
N LYS A 93 2.89 15.39 -6.23
CA LYS A 93 3.60 16.54 -6.81
C LYS A 93 3.05 16.88 -8.21
N ASP A 94 2.81 15.87 -9.05
CA ASP A 94 2.27 16.06 -10.40
C ASP A 94 0.88 16.72 -10.39
N THR A 95 0.06 16.39 -9.38
CA THR A 95 -1.26 17.00 -9.18
C THR A 95 -1.16 18.50 -8.88
N THR A 96 -0.11 18.93 -8.18
CA THR A 96 0.10 20.34 -7.79
C THR A 96 0.66 21.17 -8.93
N VAL A 97 1.58 20.62 -9.74
CA VAL A 97 2.18 21.30 -10.90
C VAL A 97 1.17 21.45 -12.06
N ASN A 98 0.19 20.55 -12.17
CA ASN A 98 -0.82 20.60 -13.22
C ASN A 98 -1.95 21.62 -12.98
N SER A 99 -1.99 22.29 -11.82
CA SER A 99 -3.01 23.30 -11.49
C SER A 99 -2.91 24.60 -12.31
N ASN A 100 -1.82 24.83 -13.05
CA ASN A 100 -1.67 26.00 -13.93
C ASN A 100 -2.09 25.75 -15.38
N LYS A 101 -2.44 24.52 -15.76
CA LYS A 101 -3.07 24.21 -17.05
C LYS A 101 -3.98 22.99 -16.90
N VAL A 102 -5.23 23.20 -16.47
CA VAL A 102 -6.45 22.64 -17.10
C VAL A 102 -7.64 22.94 -16.19
N CYS A 103 -8.53 23.78 -16.72
CA CYS A 103 -9.86 24.02 -16.21
C CYS A 103 -10.66 22.72 -16.18
N ARG A 104 -11.03 22.22 -15.00
CA ARG A 104 -12.28 21.47 -14.81
C ARG A 104 -12.97 21.90 -13.53
N LYS A 105 -13.95 22.76 -13.76
CA LYS A 105 -15.01 23.16 -12.85
C LYS A 105 -15.88 21.94 -12.51
N THR A 106 -16.50 22.00 -11.33
CA THR A 106 -17.62 21.18 -10.81
C THR A 106 -17.27 19.79 -10.27
N LEU A 107 -17.81 19.30 -9.16
CA LEU A 107 -18.69 19.82 -8.10
C LEU A 107 -18.68 18.69 -7.04
N PHE A 108 -18.30 18.96 -5.79
CA PHE A 108 -18.77 18.16 -4.66
C PHE A 108 -18.97 19.12 -3.49
N THR A 109 -20.21 19.59 -3.36
CA THR A 109 -20.68 20.23 -2.13
C THR A 109 -20.91 19.15 -1.10
N GLU A 110 -20.25 19.29 0.05
CA GLU A 110 -20.60 18.59 1.28
C GLU A 110 -22.09 18.80 1.59
N SER A 111 -22.77 17.73 1.98
CA SER A 111 -23.94 17.81 2.86
C SER A 111 -23.92 16.56 3.72
N ASN A 112 -23.58 16.81 4.98
CA ASN A 112 -23.61 15.88 6.08
C ASN A 112 -25.07 15.59 6.48
N GLU A 113 -25.21 14.50 7.23
CA GLU A 113 -26.34 14.16 8.12
C GLU A 113 -27.62 13.49 7.56
N SER A 114 -27.77 12.23 8.00
CA SER A 114 -28.99 11.63 8.57
C SER A 114 -30.30 11.64 7.77
N SER A 115 -30.73 10.45 7.33
CA SER A 115 -31.90 9.83 7.94
C SER A 115 -32.03 8.35 7.54
N LEU A 116 -32.53 7.59 8.51
CA LEU A 116 -32.92 6.19 8.45
C LEU A 116 -33.96 5.93 7.36
N SER A 117 -33.89 4.77 6.71
CA SER A 117 -34.86 3.66 6.91
C SER A 117 -34.94 2.73 5.68
N SER A 118 -35.01 1.43 6.00
CA SER A 118 -35.70 0.33 5.30
C SER A 118 -35.94 0.43 3.80
N VAL A 119 -35.32 -0.48 3.03
CA VAL A 119 -36.05 -1.41 2.14
C VAL A 119 -35.27 -2.73 2.05
N GLN A 120 -35.84 -3.80 2.62
CA GLN A 120 -35.61 -5.17 2.16
C GLN A 120 -36.54 -5.42 0.97
N PHE A 121 -36.00 -6.01 -0.09
CA PHE A 121 -36.49 -7.25 -0.72
C PHE A 121 -35.30 -7.94 -1.37
#